data_AF-A0A942K5P3-F1
#
_entry.id   AF-A0A942K5P3-F1
#
_cell.length_a   1.000
_cell.length_b   1.000
_cell.length_c   1.000
_cell.angle_alpha   90.00
_cell.angle_beta   90.00
_cell.angle_gamma   90.00
#
_symmetry.space_group_name_H-M   'P 1'
#
loop_
_entity.id
_entity.type
_entity.pdbx_description
1 polymer ?
#
loop_
_entity_poly.entity_id
_entity_poly.type
_entity_poly.pdbx_seq_one_letter_code
_entity_poly.pdbx_strand_id
1 'polypeptide(L)'
;ADIKPIAHLYKSQVYQLAEYLELPTEIRSRPPTTDTYALPQSQEEFYFSLPYHQMDLCLYAFNHGYRPEEAAPALNLSAEQVTRVYRDIESKRRATRYLHLAPLLIEAVPEVSASLP
;
A
#
# COMPACT_ATOMS: atom_id res chain seq x y z
N ALA A 1 -5.87 -0.67 -14.96
CA ALA A 1 -5.29 0.60 -15.40
C ALA A 1 -3.98 0.29 -16.09
N ASP A 2 -3.73 0.93 -17.22
CA ASP A 2 -2.55 0.65 -18.05
C ASP A 2 -1.27 1.21 -17.39
N ILE A 3 -1.40 2.30 -16.62
CA ILE A 3 -0.30 2.95 -15.90
C ILE A 3 -0.72 3.25 -14.46
N LYS A 4 0.21 3.08 -13.51
CA LYS A 4 0.04 3.43 -12.09
C LYS A 4 1.16 4.40 -11.64
N PRO A 5 1.07 5.71 -11.92
CA PRO A 5 2.20 6.64 -11.81
C PRO A 5 2.71 6.85 -10.38
N ILE A 6 1.85 6.66 -9.38
CA ILE A 6 2.16 6.87 -7.96
C ILE A 6 2.19 5.57 -7.15
N ALA A 7 2.15 4.39 -7.78
CA ALA A 7 2.07 3.12 -7.05
C ALA A 7 3.33 2.79 -6.22
N HIS A 8 4.44 3.46 -6.49
CA HIS A 8 5.69 3.33 -5.74
C HIS A 8 5.77 4.27 -4.52
N LEU A 9 4.80 5.18 -4.36
CA LEU A 9 4.77 6.13 -3.26
C LEU A 9 3.95 5.56 -2.10
N TYR A 10 4.46 5.77 -0.89
CA TYR A 10 3.72 5.56 0.36
C TYR A 10 2.63 6.63 0.53
N LYS A 11 1.64 6.38 1.39
CA LYS A 11 0.47 7.27 1.51
C LYS A 11 0.88 8.68 1.98
N SER A 12 1.79 8.77 2.93
CA SER A 12 2.43 10.00 3.40
C SER A 12 3.15 10.76 2.29
N GLN A 13 3.86 10.07 1.40
CA GLN A 13 4.52 10.68 0.24
C GLN A 13 3.50 11.19 -0.78
N VAL A 14 2.36 10.52 -0.95
CA VAL A 14 1.26 11.02 -1.79
C VAL A 14 0.68 12.31 -1.21
N TYR A 15 0.56 12.44 0.12
CA TYR A 15 0.13 13.69 0.75
C TYR A 15 1.16 14.83 0.59
N GLN A 16 2.46 14.52 0.72
CA GLN A 16 3.52 15.49 0.44
C GLN A 16 3.49 15.96 -1.01
N LEU A 17 3.30 15.04 -1.97
CA LEU A 17 3.16 15.38 -3.38
C LEU A 17 1.91 16.23 -3.64
N ALA A 18 0.78 15.91 -3.00
CA ALA A 18 -0.45 16.69 -3.11
C ALA A 18 -0.29 18.13 -2.60
N GLU A 19 0.48 18.32 -1.53
CA GLU A 19 0.83 19.64 -1.02
C GLU A 19 1.74 20.41 -1.99
N TYR A 20 2.79 19.76 -2.49
CA TYR A 20 3.70 20.36 -3.47
C TYR A 20 2.97 20.80 -4.76
N LEU A 21 1.96 20.04 -5.18
CA LEU A 21 1.11 20.37 -6.33
C LEU A 21 -0.04 21.35 -6.00
N GLU A 22 -0.05 21.92 -4.79
CA GLU A 22 -1.04 22.91 -4.34
C GLU A 22 -2.50 22.43 -4.42
N LEU A 23 -2.75 21.13 -4.18
CA LEU A 23 -4.12 20.62 -4.15
C LEU A 23 -4.94 21.26 -3.01
N PRO A 24 -6.24 21.50 -3.21
CA PRO A 24 -7.11 22.10 -2.20
C PRO A 24 -7.00 21.42 -0.84
N THR A 25 -6.92 22.22 0.22
CA THR A 25 -6.80 21.71 1.59
C THR A 25 -7.95 20.78 1.97
N GLU A 26 -9.16 21.04 1.50
CA GLU A 26 -10.33 20.17 1.72
C GLU A 26 -10.13 18.74 1.18
N ILE A 27 -9.32 18.56 0.13
CA ILE A 27 -8.98 17.25 -0.43
C ILE A 27 -7.88 16.61 0.40
N ARG A 28 -6.85 17.38 0.75
CA ARG A 28 -5.67 16.89 1.49
C ARG A 28 -5.99 16.53 2.95
N SER A 29 -6.93 17.22 3.59
CA SER A 29 -7.31 16.98 4.99
C SER A 29 -8.41 15.94 5.16
N ARG A 30 -9.09 15.55 4.07
CA ARG A 30 -10.13 14.53 4.12
C ARG A 30 -9.55 13.19 4.60
N PRO A 31 -10.11 12.57 5.65
CA PRO A 31 -9.72 11.24 6.06
C PRO A 31 -9.85 10.24 4.90
N PRO A 32 -8.81 9.46 4.60
CA PRO A 32 -8.85 8.52 3.49
C PRO A 32 -9.86 7.39 3.75
N THR A 33 -10.72 7.15 2.77
CA THR A 33 -11.76 6.11 2.77
C THR A 33 -11.89 5.49 1.38
N THR A 34 -12.31 4.23 1.31
CA THR A 34 -12.72 3.60 0.03
C THR A 34 -14.14 3.94 -0.37
N ASP A 35 -14.89 4.62 0.50
CA ASP A 35 -16.28 5.00 0.24
C ASP A 35 -17.18 3.77 -0.06
N THR A 36 -16.83 2.61 0.50
CA THR A 36 -17.51 1.33 0.25
C THR A 36 -18.88 1.25 0.93
N TYR A 37 -19.01 1.89 2.10
CA TYR A 37 -20.22 1.88 2.91
C TYR A 37 -20.70 3.31 3.17
N ALA A 38 -22.02 3.50 3.27
CA ALA A 38 -22.61 4.82 3.50
C ALA A 38 -22.32 5.40 4.90
N LEU A 39 -21.96 4.55 5.86
CA LEU A 39 -21.54 5.00 7.19
C LEU A 39 -20.07 5.45 7.14
N PRO A 40 -19.73 6.58 7.81
CA PRO A 40 -18.34 7.02 7.87
C PRO A 40 -17.50 5.96 8.59
N GLN A 41 -16.58 5.35 7.86
CA GLN A 41 -15.57 4.44 8.40
C GLN A 41 -14.20 4.85 7.90
N SER A 42 -13.22 4.85 8.81
CA SER A 42 -11.84 5.04 8.42
C SER A 42 -11.23 3.71 7.96
N GLN A 43 -10.38 3.77 6.95
CA GLN A 43 -9.63 2.61 6.47
C GLN A 43 -8.58 2.14 7.49
N GLU A 44 -8.17 3.02 8.41
CA GLU A 44 -7.31 2.68 9.55
C GLU A 44 -8.03 1.74 10.53
N GLU A 45 -9.35 1.86 10.69
CA GLU A 45 -10.11 0.97 11.57
C GLU A 45 -10.50 -0.34 10.89
N PHE A 46 -10.75 -0.31 9.58
CA PHE A 46 -11.35 -1.45 8.87
C PHE A 46 -10.34 -2.34 8.14
N TYR A 47 -9.32 -1.75 7.51
CA TYR A 47 -8.42 -2.49 6.63
C TYR A 47 -6.99 -2.58 7.18
N PHE A 48 -6.43 -1.51 7.72
CA PHE A 48 -5.06 -1.50 8.25
C PHE A 48 -5.03 -1.76 9.76
N SER A 49 -3.98 -2.37 10.26
CA SER A 49 -3.81 -2.60 11.72
C SER A 49 -3.11 -1.43 12.44
N LEU A 50 -2.73 -0.39 11.70
CA LEU A 50 -2.00 0.77 12.18
C LEU A 50 -2.48 2.06 11.48
N PRO A 51 -2.36 3.22 12.13
CA PRO A 51 -2.44 4.52 11.48
C PRO A 51 -1.51 4.63 10.26
N TYR A 52 -1.88 5.42 9.25
CA TYR A 52 -1.16 5.46 7.97
C TYR A 52 0.33 5.77 8.09
N HIS A 53 0.70 6.72 8.95
CA HIS A 53 2.11 7.09 9.13
C HIS A 53 2.94 5.91 9.68
N GLN A 54 2.39 5.15 10.63
CA GLN A 54 3.03 3.94 11.15
C GLN A 54 2.99 2.80 10.13
N MET A 55 1.89 2.62 9.40
CA MET A 55 1.79 1.59 8.35
C MET A 55 2.79 1.84 7.22
N ASP A 56 2.99 3.09 6.78
CA ASP A 56 3.97 3.44 5.75
C ASP A 56 5.40 3.10 6.20
N LEU A 57 5.77 3.46 7.44
CA LEU A 57 7.07 3.10 8.00
C LEU A 57 7.24 1.58 8.16
N CYS A 58 6.18 0.87 8.55
CA CYS A 58 6.19 -0.58 8.70
C CYS A 58 6.35 -1.27 7.34
N LEU A 59 5.64 -0.79 6.32
CA LEU A 59 5.75 -1.29 4.95
C LEU A 59 7.13 -1.00 4.36
N TYR A 60 7.69 0.19 4.61
CA TYR A 60 9.07 0.52 4.25
C TYR A 60 10.05 -0.46 4.89
N ALA A 61 9.96 -0.65 6.21
CA ALA A 61 10.85 -1.55 6.94
C ALA A 61 10.76 -2.98 6.40
N PHE A 62 9.54 -3.48 6.17
CA PHE A 62 9.32 -4.81 5.62
C PHE A 62 9.90 -4.98 4.21
N ASN A 63 9.72 -3.98 3.34
CA ASN A 63 10.23 -4.01 1.96
C ASN A 63 11.76 -3.99 1.87
N HIS A 64 12.43 -3.42 2.87
CA HIS A 64 13.88 -3.31 2.94
C HIS A 64 14.51 -4.40 3.82
N GLY A 65 13.72 -5.37 4.28
CA GLY A 65 14.23 -6.53 5.02
C GLY A 65 14.64 -6.26 6.46
N TYR A 66 14.18 -5.17 7.06
CA TYR A 66 14.42 -4.91 8.48
C TYR A 66 13.66 -5.92 9.34
N ARG A 67 14.30 -6.38 10.41
CA ARG A 67 13.70 -7.30 11.37
C ARG A 67 12.70 -6.56 12.29
N PRO A 68 11.71 -7.25 12.85
CA PRO A 68 10.73 -6.63 13.75
C PRO A 68 11.37 -5.86 14.92
N GLU A 69 12.49 -6.36 15.45
CA GLU A 69 13.23 -5.72 16.55
C GLU A 69 13.89 -4.40 16.12
N GLU A 70 14.24 -4.26 14.84
CA GLU A 70 14.89 -3.07 14.28
C GLU A 70 13.86 -1.99 13.94
N ALA A 71 12.67 -2.39 13.49
CA ALA A 71 11.59 -1.47 13.12
C ALA A 71 10.76 -1.00 14.34
N ALA A 72 10.66 -1.83 15.39
CA ALA A 72 9.86 -1.58 16.59
C ALA A 72 10.09 -0.19 17.24
N PRO A 73 11.34 0.26 17.47
CA PRO A 73 11.58 1.57 18.08
C PRO A 73 11.05 2.74 17.24
N ALA A 74 11.23 2.69 15.92
CA ALA A 74 10.77 3.74 15.01
C ALA A 74 9.24 3.81 14.89
N LEU A 75 8.56 2.69 15.14
CA LEU A 75 7.10 2.57 15.10
C LEU A 75 6.44 2.83 16.46
N ASN A 76 7.22 2.93 17.55
CA ASN A 76 6.73 2.93 18.93
C ASN A 76 5.83 1.72 19.23
N LEU A 77 6.26 0.53 18.79
CA LEU A 77 5.57 -0.75 18.96
C LEU A 77 6.52 -1.80 19.55
N SER A 78 5.99 -2.90 20.07
CA SER A 78 6.80 -4.07 20.41
C SER A 78 7.18 -4.86 19.16
N ALA A 79 8.29 -5.60 19.21
CA ALA A 79 8.70 -6.51 18.13
C ALA A 79 7.61 -7.54 17.79
N GLU A 80 6.84 -7.99 18.80
CA GLU A 80 5.70 -8.89 18.58
C GLU A 80 4.57 -8.22 17.80
N GLN A 81 4.24 -6.96 18.12
CA GLN A 81 3.26 -6.18 17.35
C GLN A 81 3.71 -5.99 15.91
N VAL A 82 4.98 -5.63 15.68
CA VAL A 82 5.54 -5.49 14.32
C VAL A 82 5.49 -6.81 13.56
N THR A 83 5.81 -7.93 14.21
CA THR A 83 5.71 -9.27 13.61
C THR A 83 4.30 -9.58 13.12
N ARG A 84 3.27 -9.21 13.91
CA ARG A 84 1.86 -9.39 13.51
C ARG A 84 1.52 -8.53 12.30
N VAL A 85 1.99 -7.29 12.24
CA VAL A 85 1.77 -6.40 11.10
C VAL A 85 2.47 -6.91 9.84
N TYR A 86 3.71 -7.42 9.94
CA TYR A 86 4.41 -8.04 8.80
C TYR A 86 3.63 -9.24 8.24
N ARG A 87 3.10 -10.09 9.11
CA ARG A 87 2.24 -11.22 8.70
C ARG A 87 0.98 -10.76 7.97
N ASP A 88 0.36 -9.68 8.46
CA ASP A 88 -0.82 -9.09 7.83
C ASP A 88 -0.50 -8.50 6.44
N ILE A 89 0.63 -7.80 6.28
CA ILE A 89 1.13 -7.31 4.99
C ILE A 89 1.30 -8.47 4.01
N GLU A 90 1.95 -9.57 4.42
CA GLU A 90 2.08 -10.75 3.56
C GLU A 90 0.74 -11.37 3.20
N SER A 91 -0.16 -11.49 4.16
CA SER A 91 -1.49 -12.05 3.95
C SER A 91 -2.25 -11.28 2.87
N LYS A 92 -2.24 -9.95 2.96
CA LYS A 92 -2.87 -9.06 1.97
C LYS A 92 -2.19 -9.16 0.61
N ARG A 93 -0.86 -9.25 0.54
CA ARG A 93 -0.13 -9.48 -0.72
C ARG A 93 -0.53 -10.80 -1.38
N ARG A 94 -0.62 -11.88 -0.60
CA ARG A 94 -1.04 -13.19 -1.10
C ARG A 94 -2.48 -13.14 -1.63
N ALA A 95 -3.40 -12.58 -0.86
CA ALA A 95 -4.81 -12.48 -1.22
C ALA A 95 -5.05 -11.60 -2.46
N THR A 96 -4.26 -10.53 -2.62
CA THR A 96 -4.41 -9.59 -3.74
C THR A 96 -3.49 -9.88 -4.93
N ARG A 97 -2.67 -10.94 -4.89
CA ARG A 97 -1.67 -11.25 -5.93
C ARG A 97 -2.25 -11.20 -7.34
N TYR A 98 -3.44 -11.78 -7.54
CA TYR A 98 -4.08 -11.83 -8.85
C TYR A 98 -4.44 -10.45 -9.40
N LEU A 99 -4.76 -9.47 -8.53
CA LEU A 99 -5.09 -8.09 -8.91
C LEU A 99 -3.86 -7.30 -9.40
N HIS A 100 -2.66 -7.83 -9.17
CA HIS A 100 -1.39 -7.23 -9.59
C HIS A 100 -0.75 -7.93 -10.79
N LEU A 101 -1.35 -9.02 -11.29
CA LEU A 101 -0.84 -9.75 -12.44
C LEU A 101 -1.01 -8.93 -13.73
N ALA A 102 -0.01 -9.04 -14.62
CA ALA A 102 -0.20 -8.63 -16.00
C ALA A 102 -1.27 -9.52 -16.67
N PRO A 103 -1.94 -9.04 -17.73
CA PRO A 103 -2.82 -9.88 -18.53
C PRO A 103 -2.10 -11.15 -18.98
N LEU A 104 -2.74 -12.30 -18.77
CA LEU A 104 -2.23 -13.59 -19.20
C LEU A 104 -3.02 -14.06 -20.42
N LEU A 105 -2.29 -14.55 -21.42
CA LEU A 105 -2.91 -15.25 -22.54
C LEU A 105 -3.24 -16.68 -22.12
N ILE A 106 -4.41 -17.18 -22.55
CA ILE A 106 -4.80 -18.58 -22.33
C ILE A 106 -3.99 -19.51 -23.26
N GLU A 107 -3.74 -19.05 -24.48
CA GLU A 107 -2.89 -19.72 -25.47
C GLU A 107 -1.99 -18.68 -26.15
N ALA A 108 -0.88 -19.12 -26.74
CA ALA A 108 -0.02 -18.21 -27.49
C ALA A 108 -0.76 -17.68 -28.72
N VAL A 109 -0.77 -16.35 -28.90
CA VAL A 109 -1.33 -15.69 -30.09
C VAL A 109 -0.16 -15.30 -31.00
N PRO A 110 0.08 -16.01 -32.13
CA PRO A 110 1.24 -15.79 -32.98
C PRO A 110 1.39 -14.34 -33.48
N GLU A 111 0.28 -13.63 -33.66
CA GLU A 111 0.22 -12.27 -34.17
C GLU A 111 0.64 -11.22 -33.12
N VAL A 112 0.63 -11.57 -31.83
CA VAL A 112 0.89 -10.67 -30.70
C VAL A 112 2.09 -11.12 -29.86
N SER A 113 2.78 -12.19 -30.27
CA SER A 113 4.03 -12.64 -29.66
C SER A 113 5.18 -11.69 -30.03
N ALA A 114 5.14 -10.47 -29.50
CA ALA A 114 6.30 -9.61 -29.44
C ALA A 114 7.20 -10.14 -28.32
N SER A 115 8.40 -10.61 -28.70
CA SER A 115 9.52 -10.74 -27.78
C SER A 115 9.73 -9.40 -27.07
N LEU A 116 9.42 -9.34 -25.78
CA LEU A 116 9.84 -8.22 -24.94
C LEU A 116 11.38 -8.22 -24.90
N PRO A 117 12.04 -7.08 -25.10
CA PRO A 117 13.49 -6.95 -24.92
C PRO A 117 13.93 -7.22 -23.47
#